data_AF-A0A317KUC0-F1
#
_entry.id   AF-A0A317KUC0-F1
#
_cell.length_a   1.000
_cell.length_b   1.000
_cell.length_c   1.000
_cell.angle_alpha   90.00
_cell.angle_beta   90.00
_cell.angle_gamma   90.00
#
_symmetry.space_group_name_H-M   'P 1'
#
loop_
_entity.id
_entity.type
_entity.pdbx_description
1 polymer ?
#
loop_
_entity_poly.entity_id
_entity_poly.type
_entity_poly.pdbx_seq_one_letter_code
_entity_poly.pdbx_strand_id
1 'polypeptide(L)'
;MRRMRFAPPTDHYDERLEKIDEQICNLMKERKILSNNNPGFPRASLITEWSQKYNFYEDFLRSIFSQLLDEEVYKPTVKPRGFMKNIPILKLFEKDQILYTVTVISQFENASIVRLNIDRMPDDVMSDMDREEHLYYRLSIDAEGKYYDCRWEGGSGSGEHFSYTYIVAPALPDDHSSYQFVFTECKTPYDKATGFEFRL
;
A
#
# COMPACT_ATOMS: atom_id res chain seq x y z
N MET A 1 0.39 -0.17 -16.81
CA MET A 1 -0.53 0.99 -16.71
C MET A 1 -1.98 0.52 -16.73
N ARG A 2 -2.74 0.88 -15.68
CA ARG A 2 -3.99 1.65 -15.84
C ARG A 2 -4.28 2.30 -14.48
N ARG A 3 -3.68 3.48 -14.25
CA ARG A 3 -3.94 4.30 -13.04
C ARG A 3 -4.87 5.49 -13.31
N MET A 4 -5.19 5.82 -14.55
CA MET A 4 -6.25 6.78 -14.87
C MET A 4 -7.50 6.02 -15.30
N ARG A 5 -8.64 6.33 -14.65
CA ARG A 5 -9.98 5.80 -15.00
C ARG A 5 -10.52 6.42 -16.29
N PHE A 6 -9.84 7.43 -16.80
CA PHE A 6 -10.19 8.19 -18.00
C PHE A 6 -8.98 8.28 -18.94
N ALA A 7 -9.25 8.54 -20.22
CA ALA A 7 -8.22 8.96 -21.15
C ALA A 7 -7.91 10.44 -20.90
N PRO A 8 -6.65 10.82 -20.62
CA PRO A 8 -6.31 12.23 -20.42
C PRO A 8 -6.67 13.03 -21.69
N PRO A 9 -7.33 14.19 -21.56
CA PRO A 9 -7.73 15.01 -22.71
C PRO A 9 -6.53 15.78 -23.26
N THR A 10 -5.63 15.07 -23.94
CA THR A 10 -4.37 15.61 -24.48
C THR A 10 -4.57 16.62 -25.61
N ASP A 11 -5.74 16.61 -26.27
CA ASP A 11 -6.06 17.47 -27.40
C ASP A 11 -6.09 18.98 -27.04
N HIS A 12 -6.17 19.31 -25.76
CA HIS A 12 -6.20 20.69 -25.25
C HIS A 12 -4.89 21.12 -24.56
N TYR A 13 -3.82 20.33 -24.66
CA TYR A 13 -2.55 20.68 -24.04
C TYR A 13 -1.91 21.89 -24.73
N ASP A 14 -1.61 22.93 -23.95
CA ASP A 14 -0.91 24.12 -24.42
C ASP A 14 0.61 23.90 -24.29
N GLU A 15 1.32 23.77 -25.42
CA GLU A 15 2.76 23.50 -25.45
C GLU A 15 3.60 24.56 -24.70
N ARG A 16 3.07 25.78 -24.49
CA ARG A 16 3.75 26.80 -23.67
C ARG A 16 3.93 26.35 -22.21
N LEU A 17 3.15 25.37 -21.76
CA LEU A 17 3.24 24.78 -20.42
C LEU A 17 4.37 23.75 -20.31
N GLU A 18 4.90 23.23 -21.42
CA GLU A 18 5.90 22.13 -21.41
C GLU A 18 7.10 22.45 -20.52
N LYS A 19 7.65 23.66 -20.65
CA LYS A 19 8.79 24.11 -19.85
C LYS A 19 8.44 24.20 -18.36
N ILE A 20 7.21 24.56 -18.01
CA ILE A 20 6.75 24.64 -16.62
C ILE A 20 6.56 23.23 -16.07
N ASP A 21 5.95 22.33 -16.84
CA ASP A 21 5.71 20.94 -16.44
C ASP A 21 7.03 20.18 -16.24
N GLU A 22 8.02 20.42 -17.11
CA GLU A 22 9.39 19.89 -16.93
C GLU A 22 10.04 20.43 -15.65
N GLN A 23 9.87 21.72 -15.35
CA GLN A 23 10.36 22.31 -14.10
C GLN A 23 9.69 21.70 -12.87
N ILE A 24 8.39 21.41 -12.93
CA ILE A 24 7.68 20.70 -11.86
C ILE A 24 8.30 19.32 -11.64
N CYS A 25 8.57 18.57 -12.71
CA CYS A 25 9.24 17.27 -12.64
C CYS A 25 10.63 17.38 -11.99
N ASN A 26 11.41 18.39 -12.37
CA ASN A 26 12.73 18.63 -11.79
C ASN A 26 12.66 18.97 -10.29
N LEU A 27 11.73 19.84 -9.88
CA LEU A 27 11.52 20.21 -8.47
C LEU A 27 11.04 19.01 -7.63
N MET A 28 10.18 18.16 -8.18
CA MET A 28 9.78 16.91 -7.52
C MET A 28 10.98 15.99 -7.29
N LYS A 29 11.85 15.84 -8.29
CA LYS A 29 13.09 15.05 -8.15
C LYS A 29 14.02 15.64 -7.09
N GLU A 30 14.22 16.95 -7.08
CA GLU A 30 15.04 17.64 -6.08
C GLU A 30 14.48 17.41 -4.67
N ARG A 31 13.18 17.59 -4.48
CA ARG A 31 12.48 17.32 -3.22
C ARG A 31 12.68 15.87 -2.75
N LYS A 32 12.61 14.90 -3.66
CA LYS A 32 12.83 13.47 -3.35
C LYS A 32 14.26 13.22 -2.85
N ILE A 33 15.25 13.81 -3.52
CA ILE A 33 16.67 13.67 -3.14
C ILE A 33 16.92 14.32 -1.77
N LEU A 34 16.47 15.56 -1.58
CA LEU A 34 16.67 16.31 -0.33
C LEU A 34 16.02 15.65 0.88
N SER A 35 14.89 14.98 0.69
CA SER A 35 14.16 14.29 1.74
C SER A 35 14.60 12.84 1.98
N ASN A 36 15.56 12.33 1.19
CA ASN A 36 15.97 10.92 1.22
C ASN A 36 14.77 9.96 1.12
N ASN A 37 13.86 10.23 0.18
CA ASN A 37 12.60 9.49 0.01
C ASN A 37 11.67 9.48 1.25
N ASN A 38 11.86 10.41 2.19
CA ASN A 38 10.98 10.66 3.33
C ASN A 38 10.50 12.12 3.32
N PRO A 39 9.62 12.48 2.36
CA PRO A 39 9.29 13.87 2.03
C PRO A 39 8.62 14.67 3.15
N GLY A 40 7.98 13.99 4.11
CA GLY A 40 7.09 14.63 5.08
C GLY A 40 5.96 15.42 4.41
N PHE A 41 5.26 16.22 5.22
CA PHE A 41 4.13 17.03 4.77
C PHE A 41 4.33 18.49 5.20
N PRO A 42 4.01 19.50 4.36
CA PRO A 42 4.08 20.90 4.76
C PRO A 42 3.16 21.19 5.96
N ARG A 43 3.62 22.02 6.90
CA ARG A 43 2.81 22.46 8.04
C ARG A 43 1.58 23.24 7.56
N ALA A 44 0.49 23.17 8.33
CA ALA A 44 -0.75 23.87 7.99
C ALA A 44 -0.53 25.38 7.75
N SER A 45 0.32 26.04 8.55
CA SER A 45 0.65 27.45 8.37
C SER A 45 1.31 27.76 7.02
N LEU A 46 2.18 26.87 6.52
CA LEU A 46 2.82 27.03 5.20
C LEU A 46 1.79 26.88 4.07
N ILE A 47 0.87 25.91 4.20
CA ILE A 47 -0.23 25.72 3.23
C ILE A 47 -1.11 26.97 3.15
N THR A 48 -1.51 27.53 4.29
CA THR A 48 -2.31 28.77 4.35
C THR A 48 -1.55 29.94 3.74
N GLU A 49 -0.26 30.12 4.06
CA GLU A 49 0.56 31.19 3.49
C GLU A 49 0.68 31.08 1.96
N TRP A 50 1.00 29.89 1.44
CA TRP A 50 1.14 29.67 -0.01
C TRP A 50 -0.19 29.76 -0.74
N SER A 51 -1.28 29.30 -0.13
CA SER A 51 -2.64 29.46 -0.65
C SER A 51 -2.96 30.93 -0.90
N GLN A 52 -2.72 31.80 0.08
CA GLN A 52 -2.96 33.23 -0.06
C GLN A 52 -2.00 33.88 -1.07
N LYS A 53 -0.71 33.54 -0.99
CA LYS A 53 0.34 34.15 -1.83
C LYS A 53 0.17 33.84 -3.31
N TYR A 54 -0.18 32.61 -3.65
CA TYR A 54 -0.27 32.14 -5.03
C TYR A 54 -1.72 31.99 -5.52
N ASN A 55 -2.70 32.40 -4.71
CA ASN A 55 -4.13 32.32 -5.00
C ASN A 55 -4.60 30.88 -5.33
N PHE A 56 -4.20 29.92 -4.49
CA PHE A 56 -4.68 28.53 -4.55
C PHE A 56 -5.66 28.24 -3.42
N TYR A 57 -6.54 27.25 -3.62
CA TYR A 57 -7.29 26.67 -2.53
C TYR A 57 -6.38 25.81 -1.64
N GLU A 58 -6.56 25.85 -0.31
CA GLU A 58 -5.75 25.05 0.61
C GLU A 58 -5.86 23.55 0.31
N ASP A 59 -7.07 23.05 0.06
CA ASP A 59 -7.30 21.61 -0.20
C ASP A 59 -6.66 21.13 -1.49
N PHE A 60 -6.53 22.01 -2.48
CA PHE A 60 -5.78 21.72 -3.71
C PHE A 60 -4.30 21.50 -3.40
N LEU A 61 -3.69 22.38 -2.59
CA LEU A 61 -2.30 22.21 -2.16
C LEU A 61 -2.13 20.96 -1.31
N ARG A 62 -3.04 20.71 -0.37
CA ARG A 62 -3.03 19.47 0.45
C ARG A 62 -3.09 18.23 -0.43
N SER A 63 -3.94 18.23 -1.45
CA SER A 63 -4.05 17.14 -2.42
C SER A 63 -2.73 16.92 -3.17
N ILE A 64 -2.10 17.97 -3.72
CA ILE A 64 -0.80 17.84 -4.40
C ILE A 64 0.23 17.21 -3.47
N PHE A 65 0.43 17.78 -2.27
CA PHE A 65 1.43 17.28 -1.34
C PHE A 65 1.12 15.87 -0.83
N SER A 66 -0.16 15.47 -0.78
CA SER A 66 -0.55 14.10 -0.44
C SER A 66 -0.07 13.08 -1.48
N GLN A 67 -0.13 13.42 -2.77
CA GLN A 67 0.36 12.54 -3.84
C GLN A 67 1.90 12.44 -3.83
N LEU A 68 2.58 13.44 -3.25
CA LEU A 68 4.04 13.47 -3.11
C LEU A 68 4.55 12.83 -1.81
N LEU A 69 3.69 12.19 -1.03
CA LEU A 69 4.08 11.50 0.22
C LEU A 69 4.73 10.15 -0.04
N ASP A 70 4.15 9.36 -0.95
CA ASP A 70 4.61 8.02 -1.24
C ASP A 70 4.52 7.73 -2.75
N GLU A 71 5.67 7.82 -3.43
CA GLU A 71 5.78 7.49 -4.85
C GLU A 71 5.71 5.96 -5.10
N GLU A 72 5.95 5.12 -4.09
CA GLU A 72 6.01 3.66 -4.22
C GLU A 72 4.63 3.06 -4.52
N VAL A 73 3.60 3.58 -3.84
CA VAL A 73 2.46 4.25 -4.49
C VAL A 73 2.18 3.85 -5.94
N TYR A 74 3.01 4.43 -6.81
CA TYR A 74 2.85 4.50 -8.24
C TYR A 74 3.69 3.49 -9.02
N LYS A 75 4.41 2.59 -8.35
CA LYS A 75 5.13 1.52 -9.07
C LYS A 75 4.16 0.65 -9.89
N PRO A 76 4.56 0.19 -11.09
CA PRO A 76 3.75 -0.73 -11.88
C PRO A 76 3.57 -2.06 -11.15
N THR A 77 2.32 -2.45 -10.91
CA THR A 77 2.00 -3.75 -10.31
C THR A 77 2.05 -4.86 -11.37
N VAL A 78 2.71 -5.97 -11.03
CA VAL A 78 2.64 -7.20 -11.83
C VAL A 78 1.19 -7.69 -11.85
N LYS A 79 0.64 -7.93 -13.04
CA LYS A 79 -0.67 -8.58 -13.16
C LYS A 79 -0.48 -10.11 -13.22
N PRO A 80 -1.05 -10.88 -12.30
CA PRO A 80 -1.01 -12.34 -12.36
C PRO A 80 -1.62 -12.86 -13.67
N ARG A 81 -0.98 -13.84 -14.31
CA ARG A 81 -1.42 -14.48 -15.57
C ARG A 81 -1.01 -15.95 -15.60
N GLY A 82 -1.80 -16.76 -16.29
CA GLY A 82 -1.58 -18.20 -16.36
C GLY A 82 -1.77 -18.83 -14.98
N PHE A 83 -3.02 -18.89 -14.50
CA PHE A 83 -3.33 -19.57 -13.25
C PHE A 83 -2.87 -21.03 -13.35
N MET A 84 -2.06 -21.47 -12.39
CA MET A 84 -1.52 -22.83 -12.36
C MET A 84 -2.28 -23.71 -11.38
N LYS A 85 -2.33 -23.29 -10.11
CA LYS A 85 -2.92 -24.07 -9.02
C LYS A 85 -3.18 -23.23 -7.78
N ASN A 86 -4.00 -23.75 -6.89
CA ASN A 86 -4.07 -23.29 -5.50
C ASN A 86 -3.22 -24.22 -4.64
N ILE A 87 -2.31 -23.64 -3.87
CA ILE A 87 -1.48 -24.38 -2.93
C ILE A 87 -2.10 -24.22 -1.55
N PRO A 88 -2.68 -25.30 -0.98
CA PRO A 88 -3.25 -25.24 0.35
C PRO A 88 -2.13 -25.06 1.37
N ILE A 89 -2.26 -24.06 2.23
CA ILE A 89 -1.35 -23.80 3.32
C ILE A 89 -2.19 -23.51 4.56
N LEU A 90 -1.72 -23.81 5.76
CA LEU A 90 -2.39 -23.33 6.96
C LEU A 90 -1.33 -22.75 7.88
N LYS A 91 -1.15 -21.42 7.78
CA LYS A 91 -0.39 -20.65 8.76
C LYS A 91 -1.35 -19.82 9.56
N LEU A 92 -1.19 -19.85 10.88
CA LEU A 92 -2.00 -19.11 11.82
C LEU A 92 -1.13 -18.46 12.88
N PHE A 93 -1.56 -17.28 13.32
CA PHE A 93 -1.01 -16.55 14.45
C PHE A 93 -2.18 -15.97 15.21
N GLU A 94 -2.17 -16.06 16.53
CA GLU A 94 -3.25 -15.59 17.38
C GLU A 94 -2.70 -14.64 18.44
N LYS A 95 -3.36 -13.50 18.60
CA LYS A 95 -3.01 -12.50 19.62
C LYS A 95 -4.24 -11.70 19.99
N ASP A 96 -4.46 -11.49 21.29
CA ASP A 96 -5.53 -10.64 21.82
C ASP A 96 -6.92 -11.00 21.25
N GLN A 97 -7.22 -12.29 21.14
CA GLN A 97 -8.46 -12.84 20.53
C GLN A 97 -8.65 -12.53 19.03
N ILE A 98 -7.60 -12.10 18.36
CA ILE A 98 -7.56 -11.90 16.91
C ILE A 98 -6.76 -13.04 16.29
N LEU A 99 -7.39 -13.76 15.38
CA LEU A 99 -6.81 -14.84 14.61
C LEU A 99 -6.39 -14.34 13.22
N TYR A 100 -5.11 -14.47 12.91
CA TYR A 100 -4.52 -14.11 11.62
C TYR A 100 -4.23 -15.40 10.85
N THR A 101 -4.76 -15.54 9.63
CA THR A 101 -4.58 -16.77 8.84
C THR A 101 -4.19 -16.53 7.39
N VAL A 102 -3.34 -17.41 6.87
CA VAL A 102 -3.12 -17.61 5.43
C VAL A 102 -3.45 -19.07 5.12
N THR A 103 -4.49 -19.28 4.33
CA THR A 103 -5.09 -20.61 4.08
C THR A 103 -4.82 -21.16 2.68
N VAL A 104 -4.50 -20.29 1.73
CA VAL A 104 -4.25 -20.68 0.34
C VAL A 104 -3.37 -19.65 -0.33
N ILE A 105 -2.48 -20.13 -1.20
CA ILE A 105 -1.73 -19.32 -2.15
C ILE A 105 -2.21 -19.67 -3.54
N SER A 106 -2.75 -18.69 -4.28
CA SER A 106 -3.06 -18.91 -5.69
C SER A 106 -1.82 -18.65 -6.53
N GLN A 107 -1.33 -19.69 -7.19
CA GLN A 107 -0.10 -19.66 -7.96
C GLN A 107 -0.39 -19.36 -9.43
N PHE A 108 0.32 -18.38 -9.98
CA PHE A 108 0.32 -18.02 -11.40
C PHE A 108 1.74 -18.19 -11.95
N GLU A 109 1.87 -18.26 -13.27
CA GLU A 109 3.17 -18.40 -13.94
C GLU A 109 4.17 -17.30 -13.53
N ASN A 110 3.69 -16.08 -13.32
CA ASN A 110 4.53 -14.89 -13.09
C ASN A 110 4.41 -14.28 -11.69
N ALA A 111 3.50 -14.75 -10.84
CA ALA A 111 3.25 -14.20 -9.51
C ALA A 111 2.50 -15.20 -8.61
N SER A 112 2.47 -14.91 -7.31
CA SER A 112 1.60 -15.60 -6.36
C SER A 112 0.63 -14.59 -5.73
N ILE A 113 -0.60 -15.03 -5.46
CA ILE A 113 -1.56 -14.25 -4.69
C ILE A 113 -1.64 -14.84 -3.29
N VAL A 114 -1.39 -14.00 -2.29
CA VAL A 114 -1.47 -14.34 -0.87
C VAL A 114 -2.68 -13.60 -0.28
N ARG A 115 -3.48 -14.30 0.54
CA ARG A 115 -4.60 -13.71 1.25
C ARG A 115 -4.39 -13.86 2.75
N LEU A 116 -4.33 -12.73 3.44
CA LEU A 116 -4.38 -12.67 4.90
C LEU A 116 -5.83 -12.50 5.31
N ASN A 117 -6.33 -13.38 6.16
CA ASN A 117 -7.60 -13.19 6.85
C ASN A 117 -7.34 -12.85 8.31
N ILE A 118 -8.16 -11.97 8.85
CA ILE A 118 -8.10 -11.50 10.23
C ILE A 118 -9.50 -11.65 10.79
N ASP A 119 -9.63 -12.53 11.76
CA ASP A 119 -10.89 -12.90 12.40
C ASP A 119 -10.81 -12.50 13.87
N ARG A 120 -11.70 -11.63 14.31
CA ARG A 120 -11.86 -11.24 15.72
C ARG A 120 -12.95 -12.10 16.33
N MET A 121 -12.65 -12.72 17.46
CA MET A 121 -13.68 -13.44 18.19
C MET A 121 -14.64 -12.44 18.86
N PRO A 122 -15.96 -12.70 18.85
CA PRO A 122 -16.92 -11.84 19.53
C PRO A 122 -16.65 -11.82 21.04
N ASP A 123 -16.38 -10.64 21.59
CA ASP A 123 -16.40 -10.39 23.03
C ASP A 123 -17.80 -9.88 23.44
N ASP A 124 -18.30 -10.32 24.60
CA ASP A 124 -19.63 -9.94 25.18
C ASP A 124 -19.76 -8.43 25.46
N VAL A 125 -18.65 -7.69 25.39
CA VAL A 125 -18.61 -6.24 25.54
C VAL A 125 -18.39 -5.67 24.14
N MET A 126 -19.48 -5.24 23.50
CA MET A 126 -19.41 -4.32 22.36
C MET A 126 -18.67 -3.06 22.82
N SER A 127 -17.34 -3.07 22.75
CA SER A 127 -16.57 -1.87 23.02
C SER A 127 -16.81 -0.93 21.85
N ASP A 128 -17.19 0.30 22.17
CA ASP A 128 -17.37 1.46 21.30
C ASP A 128 -16.06 1.84 20.55
N MET A 129 -15.41 0.90 19.87
CA MET A 129 -14.29 1.14 18.96
C MET A 129 -14.80 1.51 17.58
N ASP A 130 -15.81 2.40 17.53
CA ASP A 130 -16.36 3.05 16.33
C ASP A 130 -15.37 4.07 15.70
N ARG A 131 -14.08 3.96 16.01
CA ARG A 131 -12.98 4.74 15.44
C ARG A 131 -11.70 3.92 15.38
N GLU A 132 -11.78 2.72 14.81
CA GLU A 132 -10.55 2.04 14.45
C GLU A 132 -9.81 2.91 13.43
N GLU A 133 -8.67 3.44 13.86
CA GLU A 133 -7.66 3.97 12.96
C GLU A 133 -7.55 3.00 11.79
N HIS A 134 -7.58 3.51 10.56
CA HIS A 134 -7.49 2.68 9.36
C HIS A 134 -6.10 2.01 9.33
N LEU A 135 -6.01 0.86 9.98
CA LEU A 135 -4.86 -0.04 10.01
C LEU A 135 -4.90 -0.91 8.78
N TYR A 136 -3.73 -1.22 8.26
CA TYR A 136 -3.55 -2.25 7.24
C TYR A 136 -2.24 -2.97 7.50
N TYR A 137 -2.09 -4.14 6.88
CA TYR A 137 -0.91 -4.97 7.05
C TYR A 137 -0.10 -4.94 5.76
N ARG A 138 1.17 -4.58 5.85
CA ARG A 138 2.11 -4.70 4.75
C ARG A 138 2.75 -6.07 4.80
N LEU A 139 2.74 -6.77 3.67
CA LEU A 139 3.40 -8.07 3.52
C LEU A 139 4.83 -7.87 3.02
N SER A 140 5.77 -8.59 3.62
CA SER A 140 7.08 -8.92 3.04
C SER A 140 7.32 -10.43 3.13
N ILE A 141 8.17 -10.93 2.24
CA ILE A 141 8.59 -12.32 2.22
C ILE A 141 10.04 -12.38 2.71
N ASP A 142 10.25 -13.08 3.82
CA ASP A 142 11.58 -13.42 4.28
C ASP A 142 11.98 -14.75 3.64
N ALA A 143 12.95 -14.71 2.72
CA ALA A 143 13.45 -15.85 1.99
C ALA A 143 14.95 -15.67 1.71
N GLU A 144 15.74 -16.71 1.99
CA GLU A 144 17.19 -16.60 1.93
C GLU A 144 17.68 -16.22 0.52
N GLY A 145 18.36 -15.07 0.42
CA GLY A 145 18.99 -14.59 -0.81
C GLY A 145 18.01 -14.21 -1.94
N LYS A 146 16.70 -14.09 -1.67
CA LYS A 146 15.69 -13.74 -2.68
C LYS A 146 14.87 -12.52 -2.26
N TYR A 147 14.71 -11.61 -3.21
CA TYR A 147 13.83 -10.45 -3.06
C TYR A 147 12.49 -10.68 -3.75
N TYR A 148 11.41 -10.33 -3.06
CA TYR A 148 10.05 -10.38 -3.58
C TYR A 148 9.39 -8.99 -3.48
N ASP A 149 8.86 -8.50 -4.59
CA ASP A 149 7.98 -7.33 -4.60
C ASP A 149 6.58 -7.77 -4.15
N CYS A 150 6.14 -7.25 -3.01
CA CYS A 150 4.87 -7.57 -2.39
C CYS A 150 3.95 -6.35 -2.50
N ARG A 151 2.83 -6.50 -3.20
CA ARG A 151 1.91 -5.41 -3.50
C ARG A 151 0.54 -5.72 -2.92
N TRP A 152 0.09 -4.85 -2.03
CA TRP A 152 -1.31 -4.83 -1.62
C TRP A 152 -2.20 -4.48 -2.82
N GLU A 153 -3.12 -5.37 -3.16
CA GLU A 153 -4.07 -5.16 -4.27
C GLU A 153 -5.40 -4.59 -3.76
N GLY A 154 -5.75 -4.90 -2.51
CA GLY A 154 -6.96 -4.42 -1.88
C GLY A 154 -7.30 -5.24 -0.64
N GLY A 155 -8.33 -4.80 0.06
CA GLY A 155 -8.90 -5.53 1.17
C GLY A 155 -10.38 -5.22 1.29
N SER A 156 -11.09 -6.11 1.95
CA SER A 156 -12.49 -5.95 2.30
C SER A 156 -12.72 -6.57 3.65
N GLY A 157 -13.55 -5.95 4.47
CA GLY A 157 -13.90 -6.48 5.76
C GLY A 157 -15.03 -5.68 6.38
N SER A 158 -15.69 -6.30 7.34
CA SER A 158 -16.74 -5.67 8.13
C SER A 158 -16.86 -6.39 9.45
N GLY A 159 -17.00 -5.63 10.54
CA GLY A 159 -17.16 -6.18 11.87
C GLY A 159 -15.95 -7.02 12.29
N GLU A 160 -16.16 -8.32 12.40
CA GLU A 160 -15.20 -9.27 12.95
C GLU A 160 -14.22 -9.86 11.92
N HIS A 161 -14.49 -9.72 10.61
CA HIS A 161 -13.67 -10.33 9.57
C HIS A 161 -13.10 -9.29 8.61
N PHE A 162 -11.79 -9.38 8.39
CA PHE A 162 -11.06 -8.62 7.37
C PHE A 162 -10.23 -9.55 6.50
N SER A 163 -10.20 -9.27 5.20
CA SER A 163 -9.36 -10.00 4.24
C SER A 163 -8.53 -9.02 3.42
N TYR A 164 -7.22 -9.27 3.35
CA TYR A 164 -6.26 -8.50 2.56
C TYR A 164 -5.65 -9.37 1.48
N THR A 165 -5.63 -8.86 0.24
CA THR A 165 -5.06 -9.56 -0.92
C THR A 165 -3.75 -8.90 -1.34
N TYR A 166 -2.73 -9.74 -1.54
CA TYR A 166 -1.40 -9.33 -1.95
C TYR A 166 -0.96 -10.09 -3.21
N ILE A 167 -0.34 -9.37 -4.14
CA ILE A 167 0.39 -9.94 -5.27
C ILE A 167 1.87 -9.97 -4.89
N VAL A 168 2.49 -11.13 -5.03
CA VAL A 168 3.92 -11.37 -4.74
C VAL A 168 4.61 -11.75 -6.05
N ALA A 169 5.67 -11.01 -6.41
CA ALA A 169 6.47 -11.26 -7.61
C ALA A 169 7.98 -11.28 -7.28
N PRO A 170 8.77 -12.26 -7.78
CA PRO A 170 8.36 -13.38 -8.61
C PRO A 170 7.45 -14.37 -7.87
N ALA A 171 6.90 -15.35 -8.58
CA ALA A 171 6.04 -16.36 -7.99
C ALA A 171 6.78 -17.12 -6.86
N LEU A 172 6.11 -17.33 -5.74
CA LEU A 172 6.62 -18.06 -4.58
C LEU A 172 6.89 -19.52 -4.95
N PRO A 173 7.91 -20.17 -4.36
CA PRO A 173 8.13 -21.60 -4.56
C PRO A 173 7.01 -22.41 -3.89
N ASP A 174 6.80 -23.63 -4.41
CA ASP A 174 5.84 -24.58 -3.82
C ASP A 174 6.26 -25.04 -2.42
N ASP A 175 7.56 -25.03 -2.13
CA ASP A 175 8.09 -25.36 -0.81
C ASP A 175 7.94 -24.19 0.16
N HIS A 176 6.90 -24.25 0.98
CA HIS A 176 6.58 -23.24 2.00
C HIS A 176 7.54 -23.20 3.19
N SER A 177 8.49 -24.13 3.30
CA SER A 177 9.54 -24.08 4.33
C SER A 177 10.67 -23.11 3.98
N SER A 178 10.77 -22.74 2.69
CA SER A 178 11.84 -21.89 2.16
C SER A 178 11.60 -20.38 2.34
N TYR A 179 10.46 -19.99 2.89
CA TYR A 179 10.13 -18.59 3.15
C TYR A 179 9.16 -18.43 4.34
N GLN A 180 9.12 -17.22 4.89
CA GLN A 180 8.14 -16.80 5.89
C GLN A 180 7.38 -15.56 5.41
N PHE A 181 6.10 -15.49 5.72
CA PHE A 181 5.35 -14.25 5.56
C PHE A 181 5.60 -13.37 6.76
N VAL A 182 5.98 -12.13 6.53
CA VAL A 182 6.15 -11.13 7.58
C VAL A 182 5.11 -10.05 7.33
N PHE A 183 4.20 -9.88 8.29
CA PHE A 183 3.15 -8.87 8.23
C PHE A 183 3.47 -7.77 9.22
N THR A 184 3.68 -6.56 8.72
CA THR A 184 3.88 -5.35 9.54
C THR A 184 2.60 -4.54 9.55
N GLU A 185 2.08 -4.23 10.74
CA GLU A 185 0.93 -3.35 10.90
C GLU A 185 1.33 -1.88 10.66
N CYS A 186 0.57 -1.20 9.80
CA CYS A 186 0.80 0.16 9.38
C CYS A 186 -0.44 1.02 9.59
N LYS A 187 -0.24 2.29 9.97
CA LYS A 187 -1.29 3.30 9.99
C LYS A 187 -1.34 4.03 8.66
N THR A 188 -2.53 4.15 8.09
CA THR A 188 -2.78 5.11 7.01
C THR A 188 -2.75 6.55 7.55
N PRO A 189 -2.51 7.56 6.68
CA PRO A 189 -2.07 7.46 5.29
C PRO A 189 -0.54 7.30 5.12
N TYR A 190 0.23 7.20 6.19
CA TYR A 190 1.68 7.45 6.18
C TYR A 190 2.57 6.19 6.15
N ASP A 191 2.01 5.01 5.85
CA ASP A 191 2.69 3.70 5.91
C ASP A 191 3.60 3.52 7.13
N LYS A 192 3.17 4.12 8.24
CA LYS A 192 3.96 4.20 9.47
C LYS A 192 3.72 2.92 10.25
N ALA A 193 4.76 2.10 10.38
CA ALA A 193 4.72 0.91 11.20
C ALA A 193 4.32 1.27 12.64
N THR A 194 3.36 0.54 13.20
CA THR A 194 2.93 0.70 14.60
C THR A 194 3.91 0.08 15.58
N GLY A 195 4.81 -0.77 15.08
CA GLY A 195 5.70 -1.62 15.87
C GLY A 195 5.12 -3.03 16.09
N PHE A 196 3.89 -3.29 15.64
CA PHE A 196 3.35 -4.64 15.62
C PHE A 196 3.73 -5.35 14.31
N GLU A 197 4.41 -6.48 14.46
CA GLU A 197 4.82 -7.37 13.38
C GLU A 197 4.59 -8.81 13.83
N PHE A 198 4.14 -9.67 12.91
CA PHE A 198 4.02 -11.10 13.14
C PHE A 198 4.48 -11.89 11.91
N ARG A 199 4.87 -13.16 12.14
CA ARG A 199 5.39 -14.06 11.12
C ARG A 199 4.51 -15.30 11.00
N LEU A 200 4.29 -15.74 9.76
CA LEU A 200 3.51 -16.92 9.39
C LEU A 200 4.34 -17.88 8.53
#